data_AF-A0A498I672-F1
#
_entry.id   AF-A0A498I672-F1
#
_cell.length_a   1.000
_cell.length_b   1.000
_cell.length_c   1.000
_cell.angle_alpha   90.00
_cell.angle_beta   90.00
_cell.angle_gamma   90.00
#
_symmetry.space_group_name_H-M   'P 1'
#
loop_
_entity.id
_entity.type
_entity.pdbx_description
1 polymer ?
#
loop_
_entity_poly.entity_id
_entity_poly.type
_entity_poly.pdbx_seq_one_letter_code
_entity_poly.pdbx_strand_id
1 'polypeptide(L)'
;MASFLGIFTMRNLLVLSLALNLSLVLRVVYEGGKDGGPHGFSVEEQRGPSMADMGFGKEAQATQRTRLSVSSSSDQDVMEKVINLDHGDPTMYENYWQQMGGRTTVVIPGWQSMSYFSDVKNPCWFLEPEFAKQIVRLHNVVGNAATDGRQIVVGTGSSQLFLAALYALAPEDGSEPISVVSAAPYYSVTKNLFTCWQIKAKSNASVMKPHSFAWLKCEDDHVEDCESFLRGYKILTRGGRHFGVGPKYVRISMLDRDNNFNLFVKRLSTIQS
;
A
#
# COMPACT_ATOMS: atom_id res chain seq x y z
N MET A 1 4.07 38.11 47.80
CA MET A 1 3.73 37.64 46.44
C MET A 1 3.32 36.18 46.47
N ALA A 2 2.14 35.88 47.05
CA ALA A 2 1.60 34.53 47.16
C ALA A 2 0.08 34.59 46.99
N SER A 3 -0.41 34.51 45.75
CA SER A 3 -1.83 34.27 45.47
C SER A 3 -2.15 33.81 44.04
N PHE A 4 -1.17 33.70 43.12
CA PHE A 4 -1.46 33.32 41.73
C PHE A 4 -1.52 31.80 41.47
N LEU A 5 -1.00 30.95 42.36
CA LEU A 5 -0.92 29.50 42.16
C LEU A 5 -2.17 28.72 42.60
N GLY A 6 -3.12 29.35 43.32
CA GLY A 6 -4.36 28.69 43.75
C GLY A 6 -5.38 28.45 42.64
N ILE A 7 -5.19 29.09 41.48
CA ILE A 7 -6.10 29.05 40.33
C ILE A 7 -5.87 27.79 39.47
N PHE A 8 -4.68 27.16 39.53
CA PHE A 8 -4.31 25.99 38.73
C PHE A 8 -4.48 24.66 39.48
N THR A 9 -5.55 24.52 40.27
CA THR A 9 -5.92 23.20 40.80
C THR A 9 -6.59 22.36 39.70
N MET A 10 -6.40 21.04 39.72
CA MET A 10 -6.98 20.12 38.72
C MET A 10 -8.49 20.32 38.54
N ARG A 11 -9.20 20.68 39.63
CA ARG A 11 -10.62 21.03 39.60
C ARG A 11 -10.90 22.24 38.71
N ASN A 12 -10.09 23.29 38.79
CA ASN A 12 -10.25 24.50 37.99
C ASN A 12 -9.90 24.26 36.52
N LEU A 13 -8.90 23.41 36.23
CA LEU A 13 -8.57 23.01 34.86
C LEU A 13 -9.68 22.17 34.21
N LEU A 14 -10.32 21.29 34.99
CA LEU A 14 -11.43 20.46 34.50
C LEU A 14 -12.70 21.30 34.27
N VAL A 15 -12.97 22.27 35.14
CA VAL A 15 -14.05 23.27 34.94
C VAL A 15 -13.77 24.13 33.70
N LEU A 16 -12.52 24.56 33.49
CA LEU A 16 -12.13 25.33 32.30
C LEU A 16 -12.30 24.51 31.02
N SER A 17 -11.90 23.23 31.02
CA SER A 17 -12.06 22.31 29.89
C SER A 17 -13.53 22.05 29.57
N LEU A 18 -14.37 21.81 30.59
CA LEU A 18 -15.81 21.66 30.43
C LEU A 18 -16.43 22.94 29.87
N ALA A 19 -16.06 24.11 30.38
CA ALA A 19 -16.57 25.40 29.92
C ALA A 19 -16.21 25.69 28.46
N LEU A 20 -14.97 25.36 28.05
CA LEU A 20 -14.52 25.52 26.66
C LEU A 20 -15.25 24.55 25.72
N ASN A 21 -15.45 23.30 26.13
CA ASN A 21 -16.20 22.33 25.33
C ASN A 21 -17.69 22.70 25.22
N LEU A 22 -18.31 23.19 26.30
CA LEU A 22 -19.71 23.64 26.29
C LEU A 22 -19.88 24.89 25.42
N SER A 23 -18.93 25.83 25.50
CA SER A 23 -18.85 27.02 24.64
C SER A 23 -18.77 26.64 23.16
N LEU A 24 -17.94 25.66 22.81
CA LEU A 24 -17.79 25.19 21.44
C LEU A 24 -19.10 24.57 20.90
N VAL A 25 -19.76 23.74 21.71
CA VAL A 25 -21.04 23.13 21.35
C VAL A 25 -22.14 24.18 21.21
N LEU A 26 -22.23 25.13 22.15
CA LEU A 26 -23.18 26.25 22.08
C LEU A 26 -22.92 27.11 20.84
N ARG A 27 -21.66 27.34 20.47
CA ARG A 27 -21.30 28.11 19.28
C ARG A 27 -21.69 27.41 17.99
N VAL A 28 -21.49 26.09 17.90
CA VAL A 28 -21.95 25.28 16.76
C VAL A 28 -23.48 25.29 16.64
N VAL A 29 -24.18 25.23 17.77
CA VAL A 29 -25.66 25.29 17.81
C VAL A 29 -26.16 26.70 17.46
N TYR A 30 -25.46 27.76 17.88
CA TYR A 30 -25.86 29.14 17.65
C TYR A 30 -25.51 29.64 16.24
N GLU A 31 -24.36 29.25 15.70
CA GLU A 31 -23.95 29.54 14.31
C GLU A 31 -24.76 28.69 13.32
N GLY A 32 -25.22 27.49 13.70
CA GLY A 32 -26.17 26.69 12.92
C GLY A 32 -27.58 27.30 12.77
N GLY A 33 -27.89 28.37 13.51
CA GLY A 33 -29.18 29.05 13.48
C GLY A 33 -29.24 30.35 12.65
N LYS A 34 -28.13 30.77 12.02
CA LYS A 34 -28.07 32.10 11.35
C LYS A 34 -27.81 32.11 9.85
N ASP A 35 -27.45 31.00 9.22
CA ASP A 35 -27.28 30.95 7.76
C ASP A 35 -28.31 30.01 7.11
N GLY A 36 -29.26 30.62 6.40
CA GLY A 36 -30.25 29.92 5.60
C GLY A 36 -29.64 29.34 4.32
N GLY A 37 -29.49 28.01 4.31
CA GLY A 37 -29.58 27.13 3.13
C GLY A 37 -28.25 26.60 2.53
N PRO A 38 -28.26 25.45 1.82
CA PRO A 38 -29.05 24.24 2.05
C PRO A 38 -28.14 23.00 2.09
N HIS A 39 -27.77 22.51 3.28
CA HIS A 39 -27.38 21.10 3.52
C HIS A 39 -27.37 20.89 5.04
N GLY A 40 -28.56 20.95 5.64
CA GLY A 40 -28.78 20.76 7.07
C GLY A 40 -29.30 19.35 7.35
N PHE A 41 -28.57 18.63 8.19
CA PHE A 41 -28.93 17.35 8.79
C PHE A 41 -30.29 17.48 9.51
N SER A 42 -31.32 16.81 9.01
CA SER A 42 -32.62 16.73 9.68
C SER A 42 -32.56 15.64 10.76
N VAL A 43 -32.75 16.03 12.02
CA VAL A 43 -33.13 15.12 13.11
C VAL A 43 -34.58 15.46 13.44
N GLU A 44 -35.49 14.65 12.92
CA GLU A 44 -36.91 14.72 13.23
C GLU A 44 -37.20 13.74 14.37
N GLU A 45 -37.66 14.26 15.49
CA GLU A 45 -37.99 13.55 16.71
C GLU A 45 -39.32 12.79 16.53
N GLN A 46 -39.27 11.47 16.36
CA GLN A 46 -40.45 10.62 16.51
C GLN A 46 -40.52 10.02 17.92
N ARG A 47 -41.53 10.50 18.65
CA ARG A 47 -41.95 10.04 19.98
C ARG A 47 -42.68 8.69 19.84
N GLY A 48 -42.09 7.60 20.36
CA GLY A 48 -42.71 6.27 20.39
C GLY A 48 -43.09 5.83 21.82
N PRO A 49 -44.16 5.01 22.01
CA PRO A 49 -44.56 4.50 23.32
C PRO A 49 -43.91 3.14 23.70
N SER A 50 -43.72 2.99 25.02
CA SER A 50 -43.57 1.82 25.92
C SER A 50 -43.07 0.45 25.42
N MET A 51 -42.20 -0.11 26.27
CA MET A 51 -41.76 -1.51 26.37
C MET A 51 -42.89 -2.53 26.25
N ALA A 52 -42.75 -3.45 25.28
CA ALA A 52 -42.86 -4.91 25.42
C ALA A 52 -43.02 -5.51 24.01
N ASP A 53 -41.95 -5.98 23.38
CA ASP A 53 -41.95 -7.29 22.73
C ASP A 53 -40.55 -7.71 22.24
N MET A 54 -40.43 -9.02 22.09
CA MET A 54 -39.27 -9.86 21.84
C MET A 54 -38.38 -9.54 20.62
N GLY A 55 -37.10 -9.94 20.73
CA GLY A 55 -36.39 -10.57 19.62
C GLY A 55 -35.09 -9.89 19.16
N PHE A 56 -33.97 -10.15 19.83
CA PHE A 56 -32.65 -9.84 19.28
C PHE A 56 -32.30 -10.86 18.17
N GLY A 57 -32.29 -10.38 16.92
CA GLY A 57 -31.72 -11.08 15.78
C GLY A 57 -31.20 -10.07 14.74
N LYS A 58 -30.02 -10.39 14.19
CA LYS A 58 -29.27 -9.76 13.08
C LYS A 58 -28.32 -8.62 13.47
N GLU A 59 -27.03 -8.93 13.58
CA GLU A 59 -26.03 -8.98 12.49
C GLU A 59 -25.50 -7.58 12.16
N ALA A 60 -24.31 -7.29 12.70
CA ALA A 60 -23.49 -6.17 12.30
C ALA A 60 -23.11 -6.33 10.82
N GLN A 61 -23.44 -5.31 10.03
CA GLN A 61 -23.08 -5.21 8.62
C GLN A 61 -21.55 -5.14 8.49
N ALA A 62 -20.94 -6.30 8.25
CA ALA A 62 -19.65 -6.38 7.58
C ALA A 62 -19.83 -5.78 6.18
N THR A 63 -18.91 -4.91 5.79
CA THR A 63 -18.80 -4.36 4.43
C THR A 63 -18.83 -5.49 3.40
N GLN A 64 -19.99 -5.73 2.81
CA GLN A 64 -20.15 -6.63 1.68
C GLN A 64 -19.40 -6.01 0.50
N ARG A 65 -18.17 -6.48 0.23
CA ARG A 65 -17.71 -6.54 -1.16
C ARG A 65 -18.68 -7.47 -1.87
N THR A 66 -19.42 -6.92 -2.82
CA THR A 66 -20.33 -7.66 -3.70
C THR A 66 -19.62 -8.93 -4.19
N ARG A 67 -20.05 -10.09 -3.70
CA ARG A 67 -19.81 -11.34 -4.40
C ARG A 67 -20.57 -11.18 -5.72
N LEU A 68 -19.85 -10.85 -6.78
CA LEU A 68 -20.36 -11.00 -8.13
C LEU A 68 -20.76 -12.47 -8.24
N SER A 69 -22.08 -12.70 -8.25
CA SER A 69 -22.67 -13.94 -8.69
C SER A 69 -22.04 -14.26 -10.04
N VAL A 70 -21.43 -15.43 -10.15
CA VAL A 70 -21.01 -15.99 -11.44
C VAL A 70 -22.28 -16.24 -12.24
N SER A 71 -22.76 -15.20 -12.91
CA SER A 71 -23.51 -15.37 -14.13
C SER A 71 -22.59 -16.13 -15.07
N SER A 72 -23.12 -17.18 -15.71
CA SER A 72 -22.41 -17.96 -16.71
C SER A 72 -21.95 -17.05 -17.86
N SER A 73 -20.79 -16.43 -17.68
CA SER A 73 -20.08 -15.70 -18.73
C SER A 73 -19.79 -16.72 -19.80
N SER A 74 -20.30 -16.50 -21.02
CA SER A 74 -19.93 -17.31 -22.17
C SER A 74 -18.40 -17.30 -22.31
N ASP A 75 -17.81 -18.37 -22.83
CA ASP A 75 -16.36 -18.42 -23.07
C ASP A 75 -15.84 -17.23 -23.89
N GLN A 76 -16.71 -16.60 -24.69
CA GLN A 76 -16.42 -15.38 -25.43
C GLN A 76 -16.23 -14.16 -24.51
N ASP A 77 -17.07 -13.96 -23.51
CA ASP A 77 -16.97 -12.85 -22.56
C ASP A 77 -15.68 -12.94 -21.73
N VAL A 78 -15.26 -14.16 -21.37
CA VAL A 78 -13.97 -14.41 -20.69
C VAL A 78 -12.78 -14.09 -21.59
N MET A 79 -12.86 -14.42 -22.89
CA MET A 79 -11.80 -14.11 -23.85
C MET A 79 -11.73 -12.62 -24.18
N GLU A 80 -12.79 -11.84 -23.93
CA GLU A 80 -12.78 -10.41 -24.15
C GLU A 80 -12.16 -9.57 -23.02
N LYS A 81 -12.03 -10.13 -21.82
CA LYS A 81 -11.47 -9.47 -20.63
C LYS A 81 -10.01 -9.05 -20.81
N VAL A 82 -9.67 -7.77 -20.68
CA VAL A 82 -8.26 -7.34 -20.64
C VAL A 82 -7.60 -7.79 -19.34
N ILE A 83 -6.43 -8.45 -19.42
CA ILE A 83 -5.62 -8.78 -18.23
C ILE A 83 -4.49 -7.78 -18.09
N ASN A 84 -4.34 -7.24 -16.87
CA ASN A 84 -3.29 -6.26 -16.58
C ASN A 84 -2.17 -6.89 -15.76
N LEU A 85 -1.09 -7.28 -16.44
CA LEU A 85 0.11 -7.86 -15.85
C LEU A 85 1.28 -6.86 -15.84
N ASP A 86 0.98 -5.57 -15.97
CA ASP A 86 1.96 -4.47 -15.91
C ASP A 86 2.57 -4.34 -14.51
N HIS A 87 1.72 -4.42 -13.48
CA HIS A 87 2.09 -4.17 -12.09
C HIS A 87 2.47 -5.45 -11.35
N GLY A 88 3.43 -5.34 -10.42
CA GLY A 88 3.79 -6.42 -9.50
C GLY A 88 2.88 -6.49 -8.27
N ASP A 89 1.58 -6.28 -8.43
CA ASP A 89 0.62 -6.34 -7.32
C ASP A 89 0.45 -7.79 -6.83
N PRO A 90 0.85 -8.14 -5.59
CA PRO A 90 1.03 -9.52 -5.17
C PRO A 90 -0.26 -10.21 -4.70
N THR A 91 -1.32 -10.10 -5.50
CA THR A 91 -2.65 -10.64 -5.15
C THR A 91 -2.72 -12.17 -5.17
N MET A 92 -1.71 -12.86 -5.72
CA MET A 92 -1.58 -14.33 -5.65
C MET A 92 -1.62 -14.87 -4.20
N TYR A 93 -1.17 -14.08 -3.22
CA TYR A 93 -1.15 -14.51 -1.82
C TYR A 93 -2.51 -14.34 -1.10
N GLU A 94 -3.52 -13.76 -1.75
CA GLU A 94 -4.84 -13.52 -1.14
C GLU A 94 -5.47 -14.84 -0.66
N ASN A 95 -5.43 -15.89 -1.49
CA ASN A 95 -5.98 -17.20 -1.14
C ASN A 95 -5.28 -17.81 0.08
N TYR A 96 -3.96 -17.67 0.18
CA TYR A 96 -3.20 -18.14 1.35
C TYR A 96 -3.68 -17.44 2.63
N TRP A 97 -3.78 -16.12 2.63
CA TRP A 97 -4.20 -15.36 3.81
C TRP A 97 -5.66 -15.61 4.19
N GLN A 98 -6.55 -15.85 3.22
CA GLN A 98 -7.94 -16.26 3.51
C GLN A 98 -7.99 -17.60 4.24
N GLN A 99 -7.15 -18.56 3.85
CA GLN A 99 -7.08 -19.89 4.49
C GLN A 99 -6.53 -19.86 5.92
N MET A 100 -5.73 -18.84 6.26
CA MET A 100 -5.25 -18.65 7.63
C MET A 100 -6.38 -18.30 8.61
N GLY A 101 -7.51 -17.79 8.11
CA GLY A 101 -8.71 -17.52 8.89
C GLY A 101 -8.45 -16.61 10.08
N GLY A 102 -8.99 -16.96 11.25
CA GLY A 102 -8.86 -16.16 12.47
C GLY A 102 -7.44 -16.08 13.06
N ARG A 103 -6.50 -16.92 12.59
CA ARG A 103 -5.12 -16.97 13.14
C ARG A 103 -4.32 -15.69 12.86
N THR A 104 -4.74 -14.95 11.84
CA THR A 104 -4.08 -13.72 11.38
C THR A 104 -4.94 -12.48 11.64
N THR A 105 -6.02 -12.62 12.40
CA THR A 105 -6.85 -11.49 12.82
C THR A 105 -6.10 -10.66 13.86
N VAL A 106 -6.03 -9.35 13.63
CA VAL A 106 -5.47 -8.37 14.57
C VAL A 106 -6.60 -7.49 15.09
N VAL A 107 -6.68 -7.32 16.40
CA VAL A 107 -7.61 -6.39 17.05
C VAL A 107 -6.81 -5.20 17.55
N ILE A 108 -7.15 -4.01 17.07
CA ILE A 108 -6.53 -2.74 17.48
C ILE A 108 -7.56 -1.96 18.30
N PRO A 109 -7.43 -1.87 19.63
CA PRO A 109 -8.29 -1.04 20.46
C PRO A 109 -8.21 0.43 20.04
N GLY A 110 -9.31 1.18 20.22
CA GLY A 110 -9.39 2.57 19.74
C GLY A 110 -8.39 3.56 20.38
N TRP A 111 -7.76 3.19 21.50
CA TRP A 111 -6.73 3.98 22.17
C TRP A 111 -5.30 3.54 21.82
N GLN A 112 -5.13 2.40 21.14
CA GLN A 112 -3.82 1.88 20.79
C GLN A 112 -3.15 2.82 19.77
N SER A 113 -1.86 3.09 19.96
CA SER A 113 -1.02 3.88 19.04
C SER A 113 -1.46 5.34 18.84
N MET A 114 -2.08 5.97 19.86
CA MET A 114 -2.37 7.42 19.83
C MET A 114 -1.14 8.32 20.03
N SER A 115 -0.08 7.80 20.64
CA SER A 115 1.20 8.51 20.83
C SER A 115 1.97 8.58 19.52
N TYR A 116 2.69 9.69 19.29
CA TYR A 116 3.67 9.78 18.20
C TYR A 116 4.87 8.84 18.39
N PHE A 117 5.24 8.54 19.64
CA PHE A 117 6.45 7.81 19.98
C PHE A 117 6.16 6.34 20.27
N SER A 118 6.96 5.45 19.68
CA SER A 118 6.97 4.00 19.95
C SER A 118 8.06 3.66 20.99
N ASP A 119 9.30 4.08 20.74
CA ASP A 119 10.43 3.90 21.67
C ASP A 119 11.42 5.06 21.57
N VAL A 120 11.34 5.99 22.51
CA VAL A 120 12.21 7.18 22.56
C VAL A 120 13.69 6.87 22.78
N LYS A 121 14.05 5.63 23.15
CA LYS A 121 15.44 5.20 23.30
C LYS A 121 16.03 4.70 21.98
N ASN A 122 15.18 4.39 21.01
CA ASN A 122 15.61 3.96 19.68
C ASN A 122 15.84 5.21 18.80
N PRO A 123 16.96 5.30 18.05
CA PRO A 123 17.16 6.35 17.06
C PRO A 123 15.99 6.46 16.06
N CYS A 124 15.43 5.33 15.66
CA CYS A 124 14.16 5.25 14.94
C CYS A 124 13.02 5.19 15.97
N TRP A 125 12.71 6.32 16.60
CA TRP A 125 11.77 6.39 17.73
C TRP A 125 10.32 6.01 17.42
N PHE A 126 9.98 5.95 16.13
CA PHE A 126 8.69 5.50 15.59
C PHE A 126 8.70 4.01 15.17
N LEU A 127 9.76 3.26 15.48
CA LEU A 127 9.81 1.82 15.31
C LEU A 127 9.16 1.10 16.50
N GLU A 128 8.09 0.36 16.23
CA GLU A 128 7.47 -0.52 17.21
C GLU A 128 8.43 -1.63 17.67
N PRO A 129 8.74 -1.75 18.98
CA PRO A 129 9.73 -2.71 19.48
C PRO A 129 9.41 -4.16 19.16
N GLU A 130 8.13 -4.55 19.23
CA GLU A 130 7.73 -5.93 18.94
C GLU A 130 7.87 -6.24 17.44
N PHE A 131 7.57 -5.27 16.57
CA PHE A 131 7.79 -5.42 15.14
C PHE A 131 9.28 -5.60 14.81
N ALA A 132 10.16 -4.83 15.45
CA ALA A 132 11.61 -4.98 15.30
C ALA A 132 12.09 -6.40 15.66
N LYS A 133 11.59 -6.98 16.76
CA LYS A 133 11.90 -8.37 17.14
C LYS A 133 11.43 -9.38 16.10
N GLN A 134 10.23 -9.19 15.55
CA GLN A 134 9.72 -10.11 14.53
C GLN A 134 10.50 -10.02 13.21
N ILE A 135 10.99 -8.83 12.83
CA ILE A 135 11.91 -8.67 11.68
C ILE A 135 13.19 -9.50 11.88
N VAL A 136 13.85 -9.34 13.04
CA VAL A 136 15.08 -10.09 13.36
C VAL A 136 14.82 -11.58 13.38
N ARG A 137 13.75 -12.02 14.05
CA ARG A 137 13.36 -13.43 14.10
C ARG A 137 13.11 -14.00 12.70
N LEU A 138 12.40 -13.28 11.83
CA LEU A 138 12.11 -13.71 10.46
C LEU A 138 13.41 -13.93 9.68
N HIS A 139 14.33 -12.98 9.72
CA HIS A 139 15.62 -13.09 9.03
C HIS A 139 16.48 -14.23 9.56
N ASN A 140 16.47 -14.47 10.88
CA ASN A 140 17.19 -15.59 11.50
C ASN A 140 16.61 -16.95 11.09
N VAL A 141 15.28 -17.07 11.02
CA VAL A 141 14.61 -18.33 10.62
C VAL A 141 14.81 -18.62 9.13
N VAL A 142 14.72 -17.60 8.28
CA VAL A 142 14.86 -17.76 6.82
C VAL A 142 16.33 -17.83 6.38
N GLY A 143 17.23 -17.21 7.14
CA GLY A 143 18.67 -17.16 6.83
C GLY A 143 19.00 -16.30 5.60
N ASN A 144 18.17 -15.31 5.26
CA ASN A 144 18.33 -14.50 4.05
C ASN A 144 19.04 -13.14 4.27
N ALA A 145 19.22 -12.70 5.52
CA ALA A 145 19.94 -11.47 5.84
C ALA A 145 20.59 -11.56 7.24
N ALA A 146 21.81 -11.05 7.38
CA ALA A 146 22.47 -10.92 8.67
C ALA A 146 21.95 -9.67 9.40
N THR A 147 21.43 -9.82 10.62
CA THR A 147 20.88 -8.72 11.43
C THR A 147 21.79 -8.27 12.58
N ASP A 148 22.80 -9.07 12.93
CA ASP A 148 23.68 -8.76 14.05
C ASP A 148 24.49 -7.49 13.81
N GLY A 149 24.54 -6.61 14.82
CA GLY A 149 25.23 -5.33 14.75
C GLY A 149 24.59 -4.30 13.81
N ARG A 150 23.36 -4.53 13.33
CA ARG A 150 22.65 -3.60 12.42
C ARG A 150 21.53 -2.86 13.13
N GLN A 151 21.32 -1.61 12.72
CA GLN A 151 20.14 -0.83 13.10
C GLN A 151 18.99 -1.09 12.13
N ILE A 152 17.77 -1.07 12.65
CA ILE A 152 16.54 -1.19 11.86
C ILE A 152 15.91 0.19 11.75
N VAL A 153 15.65 0.62 10.52
CA VAL A 153 14.88 1.82 10.21
C VAL A 153 13.66 1.39 9.40
N VAL A 154 12.48 1.85 9.80
CA VAL A 154 11.22 1.57 9.09
C VAL A 154 10.79 2.76 8.26
N GLY A 155 10.02 2.47 7.20
CA GLY A 155 9.47 3.48 6.31
C GLY A 155 8.23 2.94 5.60
N THR A 156 7.43 3.85 5.05
CA THR A 156 6.23 3.58 4.27
C THR A 156 6.62 3.03 2.90
N GLY A 157 6.97 1.74 2.88
CA GLY A 157 7.46 1.02 1.72
C GLY A 157 8.96 1.24 1.47
N SER A 158 9.56 0.28 0.74
CA SER A 158 10.97 0.33 0.37
C SER A 158 11.33 1.53 -0.50
N SER A 159 10.37 2.10 -1.24
CA SER A 159 10.56 3.33 -2.02
C SER A 159 11.00 4.52 -1.16
N GLN A 160 10.39 4.70 0.03
CA GLN A 160 10.79 5.77 0.94
C GLN A 160 12.19 5.50 1.52
N LEU A 161 12.45 4.26 1.94
CA LEU A 161 13.74 3.87 2.50
C LEU A 161 14.88 3.98 1.50
N PHE A 162 14.63 3.66 0.23
CA PHE A 162 15.62 3.80 -0.84
C PHE A 162 16.02 5.27 -1.04
N LEU A 163 15.04 6.19 -1.06
CA LEU A 163 15.32 7.63 -1.12
C LEU A 163 16.05 8.13 0.13
N ALA A 164 15.62 7.71 1.32
CA ALA A 164 16.27 8.08 2.57
C ALA A 164 17.73 7.59 2.62
N ALA A 165 18.00 6.37 2.17
CA ALA A 165 19.36 5.84 2.08
C ALA A 165 20.23 6.64 1.10
N LEU A 166 19.70 7.01 -0.07
CA LEU A 166 20.45 7.82 -1.03
C LEU A 166 20.74 9.22 -0.51
N TYR A 167 19.77 9.84 0.17
CA TYR A 167 19.98 11.12 0.84
C TYR A 167 21.05 11.01 1.92
N ALA A 168 21.00 9.98 2.77
CA ALA A 168 21.98 9.75 3.83
C ALA A 168 23.39 9.41 3.31
N LEU A 169 23.50 8.88 2.09
CA LEU A 169 24.78 8.58 1.43
C LEU A 169 25.32 9.75 0.60
N ALA A 170 24.50 10.76 0.31
CA ALA A 170 24.94 11.91 -0.44
C ALA A 170 25.90 12.77 0.40
N PRO A 171 26.98 13.31 -0.19
CA PRO A 171 27.86 14.22 0.52
C PRO A 171 27.12 15.53 0.86
N GLU A 172 27.24 16.00 2.09
CA GLU A 172 26.57 17.23 2.55
C GLU A 172 27.04 18.48 1.79
N ASP A 173 28.35 18.56 1.50
CA ASP A 173 29.00 19.70 0.83
C ASP A 173 29.54 19.35 -0.57
N GLY A 174 28.94 18.34 -1.22
CA GLY A 174 29.35 17.96 -2.57
C GLY A 174 29.12 19.07 -3.57
N SER A 175 30.19 19.59 -4.18
CA SER A 175 30.08 20.54 -5.30
C SER A 175 29.44 19.94 -6.54
N GLU A 176 29.41 18.61 -6.63
CA GLU A 176 28.79 17.85 -7.71
C GLU A 176 27.71 16.87 -7.17
N PRO A 177 26.61 16.64 -7.92
CA PRO A 177 25.61 15.65 -7.56
C PRO A 177 26.20 14.22 -7.46
N ILE A 178 25.81 13.46 -6.44
CA ILE A 178 26.14 12.03 -6.35
C ILE A 178 25.61 11.26 -7.58
N SER A 179 26.47 10.45 -8.20
CA SER A 179 26.06 9.59 -9.31
C SER A 179 25.38 8.34 -8.77
N VAL A 180 24.09 8.19 -9.10
CA VAL A 180 23.29 7.00 -8.77
C VAL A 180 23.16 6.13 -10.02
N VAL A 181 23.61 4.88 -9.93
CA VAL A 181 23.63 3.93 -11.06
C VAL A 181 22.98 2.61 -10.70
N SER A 182 22.39 1.95 -11.69
CA SER A 182 21.84 0.59 -11.57
C SER A 182 22.13 -0.20 -12.83
N ALA A 183 22.39 -1.50 -12.69
CA ALA A 183 22.67 -2.37 -13.83
C ALA A 183 21.39 -2.69 -14.60
N ALA A 184 21.44 -2.57 -15.93
CA ALA A 184 20.30 -2.94 -16.77
C ALA A 184 20.18 -4.47 -16.94
N PRO A 185 18.97 -5.05 -16.98
CA PRO A 185 17.67 -4.39 -16.77
C PRO A 185 17.45 -4.00 -15.30
N TYR A 186 17.09 -2.73 -15.04
CA TYR A 186 16.89 -2.18 -13.69
C TYR A 186 15.42 -1.87 -13.40
N TYR A 187 15.04 -1.81 -12.13
CA TYR A 187 13.66 -1.50 -11.72
C TYR A 187 13.20 -0.12 -12.22
N SER A 188 12.11 -0.05 -12.99
CA SER A 188 11.73 1.16 -13.74
C SER A 188 11.51 2.42 -12.90
N VAL A 189 11.14 2.28 -11.62
CA VAL A 189 10.94 3.41 -10.71
C VAL A 189 12.26 4.15 -10.42
N THR A 190 13.42 3.48 -10.56
CA THR A 190 14.74 4.12 -10.46
C THR A 190 15.02 5.10 -11.59
N LYS A 191 14.18 5.22 -12.62
CA LYS A 191 14.27 6.31 -13.60
C LYS A 191 13.44 7.52 -13.18
N ASN A 192 12.23 7.27 -12.70
CA ASN A 192 11.26 8.33 -12.37
C ASN A 192 11.59 9.08 -11.09
N LEU A 193 12.19 8.40 -10.10
CA LEU A 193 12.62 9.04 -8.84
C LEU A 193 13.87 9.91 -9.02
N PHE A 194 14.55 9.81 -10.16
CA PHE A 194 15.90 10.33 -10.38
C PHE A 194 16.00 11.29 -11.56
N THR A 195 14.90 11.88 -12.03
CA THR A 195 14.94 12.82 -13.16
C THR A 195 15.81 14.06 -12.93
N CYS A 196 16.25 14.32 -11.69
CA CYS A 196 17.25 15.33 -11.33
C CYS A 196 18.71 14.80 -11.22
N TRP A 197 18.94 13.50 -11.40
CA TRP A 197 20.23 12.83 -11.19
C TRP A 197 20.64 12.06 -12.46
N GLN A 198 21.81 12.35 -13.02
CA GLN A 198 22.28 11.66 -14.23
C GLN A 198 22.58 10.18 -13.92
N ILE A 199 21.76 9.28 -14.48
CA ILE A 199 21.97 7.83 -14.39
C ILE A 199 22.88 7.36 -15.53
N LYS A 200 23.96 6.65 -15.19
CA LYS A 200 24.78 5.87 -16.14
C LYS A 200 24.50 4.38 -15.96
N ALA A 201 24.20 3.67 -17.04
CA ALA A 201 23.95 2.22 -17.02
C ALA A 201 25.25 1.44 -17.24
N LYS A 202 25.42 0.32 -16.53
CA LYS A 202 26.41 -0.73 -16.85
C LYS A 202 25.69 -2.07 -17.00
N SER A 203 26.10 -2.87 -17.98
CA SER A 203 25.51 -4.19 -18.27
C SER A 203 26.37 -5.30 -17.69
N ASN A 204 25.81 -6.10 -16.78
CA ASN A 204 26.03 -7.55 -16.63
C ASN A 204 25.41 -8.05 -15.32
N ALA A 205 24.37 -8.88 -15.41
CA ALA A 205 24.06 -9.93 -14.45
C ALA A 205 22.94 -10.84 -14.98
N SER A 206 23.13 -12.15 -14.88
CA SER A 206 22.10 -13.16 -15.06
C SER A 206 22.08 -14.06 -13.81
N VAL A 207 20.92 -14.13 -13.14
CA VAL A 207 20.61 -15.20 -12.17
C VAL A 207 19.09 -15.47 -12.25
N MET A 208 18.72 -16.70 -12.59
CA MET A 208 17.34 -17.18 -12.69
C MET A 208 16.96 -17.91 -11.38
N LYS A 209 15.97 -17.39 -10.65
CA LYS A 209 15.36 -17.89 -9.38
C LYS A 209 13.83 -17.74 -9.55
N PRO A 210 12.95 -18.51 -8.88
CA PRO A 210 11.49 -18.48 -9.17
C PRO A 210 10.99 -17.05 -9.30
N HIS A 211 10.59 -16.70 -10.52
CA HIS A 211 10.47 -15.29 -10.87
C HIS A 211 9.07 -14.79 -10.55
N SER A 212 9.01 -13.73 -9.74
CA SER A 212 7.84 -12.87 -9.65
C SER A 212 7.43 -12.27 -10.99
N PHE A 213 8.34 -12.24 -11.96
CA PHE A 213 8.10 -11.70 -13.29
C PHE A 213 8.70 -12.57 -14.39
N ALA A 214 7.92 -12.88 -15.43
CA ALA A 214 8.47 -13.42 -16.66
C ALA A 214 9.05 -12.28 -17.51
N TRP A 215 10.27 -12.48 -18.02
CA TRP A 215 10.89 -11.60 -19.00
C TRP A 215 10.81 -12.27 -20.37
N LEU A 216 10.03 -11.70 -21.28
CA LEU A 216 9.86 -12.25 -22.62
C LEU A 216 10.48 -11.32 -23.65
N LYS A 217 10.98 -11.91 -24.73
CA LYS A 217 11.44 -11.22 -25.93
C LYS A 217 10.60 -11.70 -27.11
N CYS A 218 10.02 -10.78 -27.87
CA CYS A 218 9.44 -11.10 -29.16
C CYS A 218 10.59 -11.28 -30.17
N GLU A 219 10.76 -12.49 -30.69
CA GLU A 219 11.85 -12.82 -31.63
C GLU A 219 11.50 -12.48 -33.08
N ASP A 220 10.21 -12.49 -33.44
CA ASP A 220 9.74 -12.14 -34.79
C ASP A 220 10.25 -10.75 -35.22
N ASP A 221 10.80 -10.68 -36.43
CA ASP A 221 11.33 -9.45 -37.01
C ASP A 221 10.23 -8.48 -37.44
N HIS A 222 9.01 -8.97 -37.66
CA HIS A 222 7.83 -8.13 -37.90
C HIS A 222 7.28 -7.47 -36.62
N VAL A 223 7.73 -7.91 -35.43
CA VAL A 223 7.33 -7.34 -34.15
C VAL A 223 8.40 -6.37 -33.64
N GLU A 224 8.20 -5.08 -33.92
CA GLU A 224 9.08 -4.01 -33.44
C GLU A 224 8.87 -3.67 -31.95
N ASP A 225 7.62 -3.76 -31.48
CA ASP A 225 7.23 -3.45 -30.10
C ASP A 225 6.39 -4.58 -29.50
N CYS A 226 7.02 -5.31 -28.58
CA CYS A 226 6.45 -6.50 -27.96
C CYS A 226 5.32 -6.14 -26.97
N GLU A 227 5.35 -4.95 -26.36
CA GLU A 227 4.25 -4.48 -25.49
C GLU A 227 2.99 -4.24 -26.32
N SER A 228 3.13 -3.54 -27.45
CA SER A 228 2.03 -3.26 -28.37
C SER A 228 1.48 -4.54 -29.00
N PHE A 229 2.34 -5.50 -29.34
CA PHE A 229 1.94 -6.81 -29.84
C PHE A 229 1.05 -7.58 -28.85
N LEU A 230 1.51 -7.73 -27.59
CA LEU A 230 0.74 -8.44 -26.56
C LEU A 230 -0.55 -7.71 -26.17
N ARG A 231 -0.58 -6.38 -26.28
CA ARG A 231 -1.80 -5.59 -26.11
C ARG A 231 -2.89 -5.98 -27.12
N GLY A 232 -2.51 -6.36 -28.34
CA GLY A 232 -3.42 -6.92 -29.35
C GLY A 232 -4.12 -8.21 -28.91
N TYR A 233 -3.45 -9.01 -28.08
CA TYR A 233 -4.01 -10.20 -27.44
C TYR A 233 -4.69 -9.90 -26.09
N LYS A 234 -4.98 -8.63 -25.80
CA LYS A 234 -5.60 -8.17 -24.54
C LYS A 234 -4.75 -8.48 -23.29
N ILE A 235 -3.43 -8.52 -23.45
CA ILE A 235 -2.46 -8.71 -22.35
C ILE A 235 -1.69 -7.39 -22.18
N LEU A 236 -1.95 -6.67 -21.09
CA LEU A 236 -1.15 -5.49 -20.75
C LEU A 236 0.09 -5.94 -19.99
N THR A 237 1.24 -5.43 -20.39
CA THR A 237 2.56 -5.78 -19.85
C THR A 237 3.40 -4.51 -19.69
N ARG A 238 4.56 -4.62 -19.03
CA ARG A 238 5.49 -3.48 -18.90
C ARG A 238 6.58 -3.58 -19.97
N GLY A 239 6.61 -2.63 -20.91
CA GLY A 239 7.62 -2.58 -21.96
C GLY A 239 9.06 -2.42 -21.47
N GLY A 240 9.99 -3.06 -22.16
CA GLY A 240 11.42 -3.11 -21.84
C GLY A 240 12.10 -1.74 -21.76
N ARG A 241 11.60 -0.74 -22.50
CA ARG A 241 12.11 0.65 -22.49
C ARG A 241 12.11 1.26 -21.08
N HIS A 242 11.19 0.83 -20.21
CA HIS A 242 11.14 1.29 -18.83
C HIS A 242 12.30 0.80 -17.96
N PHE A 243 12.99 -0.27 -18.38
CA PHE A 243 14.05 -0.95 -17.63
C PHE A 243 15.45 -0.75 -18.23
N GLY A 244 15.56 0.12 -19.24
CA GLY A 244 16.81 0.37 -19.97
C GLY A 244 17.13 -0.68 -21.02
N VAL A 245 16.16 -1.48 -21.46
CA VAL A 245 16.32 -2.46 -22.55
C VAL A 245 15.41 -2.13 -23.74
N GLY A 246 15.59 -2.84 -24.86
CA GLY A 246 14.89 -2.55 -26.11
C GLY A 246 13.37 -2.86 -26.10
N PRO A 247 12.62 -2.35 -27.09
CA PRO A 247 11.16 -2.54 -27.20
C PRO A 247 10.73 -3.98 -27.50
N LYS A 248 11.64 -4.83 -27.97
CA LYS A 248 11.38 -6.26 -28.16
C LYS A 248 11.23 -7.02 -26.85
N TYR A 249 11.54 -6.43 -25.69
CA TYR A 249 11.40 -7.06 -24.38
C TYR A 249 10.16 -6.54 -23.63
N VAL A 250 9.55 -7.43 -22.84
CA VAL A 250 8.49 -7.10 -21.88
C VAL A 250 8.72 -7.81 -20.56
N ARG A 251 8.26 -7.19 -19.48
CA ARG A 251 8.13 -7.81 -18.16
C ARG A 251 6.66 -8.08 -17.88
N ILE A 252 6.35 -9.31 -17.47
CA ILE A 252 4.99 -9.78 -17.16
C ILE A 252 4.93 -10.20 -15.71
N SER A 253 3.96 -9.67 -14.96
CA SER A 253 3.70 -10.07 -13.57
C SER A 253 3.17 -11.49 -13.47
N MET A 254 3.82 -12.30 -12.62
CA MET A 254 3.39 -13.66 -12.27
C MET A 254 2.70 -13.69 -10.89
N LEU A 255 2.39 -12.52 -10.34
CA LEU A 255 1.93 -12.34 -8.96
C LEU A 255 0.42 -12.05 -8.84
N ASP A 256 -0.30 -12.08 -9.97
CA ASP A 256 -1.74 -11.88 -9.99
C ASP A 256 -2.49 -13.16 -9.56
N ARG A 257 -3.80 -13.07 -9.36
CA ARG A 257 -4.68 -14.20 -9.02
C ARG A 257 -4.67 -15.28 -10.10
N ASP A 258 -4.95 -16.51 -9.66
CA ASP A 258 -4.93 -17.72 -10.50
C ASP A 258 -5.78 -17.60 -11.77
N ASN A 259 -6.93 -16.90 -11.70
CA ASN A 259 -7.79 -16.70 -12.87
C ASN A 259 -7.14 -15.85 -13.98
N ASN A 260 -6.44 -14.78 -13.62
CA ASN A 260 -5.71 -13.94 -14.56
C ASN A 260 -4.47 -14.67 -15.08
N PHE A 261 -3.77 -15.43 -14.22
CA PHE A 261 -2.65 -16.28 -14.63
C PHE A 261 -3.06 -17.38 -15.64
N ASN A 262 -4.15 -18.09 -15.37
CA ASN A 262 -4.65 -19.13 -16.28
C ASN A 262 -5.11 -18.54 -17.62
N LEU A 263 -5.76 -17.37 -17.60
CA LEU A 263 -6.15 -16.66 -18.83
C LEU A 263 -4.94 -16.18 -19.62
N PHE A 264 -3.87 -15.74 -18.94
CA PHE A 264 -2.59 -15.41 -19.57
C PHE A 264 -1.99 -16.60 -20.31
N VAL A 265 -1.87 -17.75 -19.64
CA VAL A 265 -1.33 -18.98 -20.26
C VAL A 265 -2.18 -19.42 -21.45
N LYS A 266 -3.52 -19.38 -21.30
CA LYS A 266 -4.45 -19.69 -22.40
C LYS A 266 -4.21 -18.78 -23.61
N ARG A 267 -4.06 -17.47 -23.41
CA ARG A 267 -3.80 -16.52 -24.51
C ARG A 267 -2.44 -16.71 -25.15
N LEU A 268 -1.40 -16.95 -24.36
CA LEU A 268 -0.08 -17.26 -24.92
C LEU A 268 -0.13 -18.49 -25.85
N SER A 269 -0.91 -19.52 -25.52
CA SER A 269 -1.07 -20.70 -26.38
C SER A 269 -1.80 -20.42 -27.70
N THR A 270 -2.51 -19.29 -27.83
CA THR A 270 -3.18 -18.87 -29.07
C THR A 270 -2.27 -18.05 -30.00
N ILE A 271 -1.15 -17.57 -29.49
CA ILE A 271 -0.15 -16.86 -30.30
C ILE A 271 0.58 -17.93 -31.12
N GLN A 272 0.25 -18.03 -32.41
CA GLN A 272 0.94 -18.92 -33.33
C GLN A 272 2.34 -18.36 -33.63
N SER A 273 3.33 -19.25 -33.63
CA SER A 273 4.72 -18.98 -34.07
C SER A 273 4.82 -18.97 -35.58
#